data_AF-A0ABD5CSU1-F1
#
_entry.id   AF-A0ABD5CSU1-F1
#
_cell.length_a   1.000
_cell.length_b   1.000
_cell.length_c   1.000
_cell.angle_alpha   90.00
_cell.angle_beta   90.00
_cell.angle_gamma   90.00
#
_symmetry.space_group_name_H-M   'P 1'
#
loop_
_entity.id
_entity.type
_entity.pdbx_description
1 polymer ?
#
loop_
_entity_poly.entity_id
_entity_poly.type
_entity_poly.pdbx_seq_one_letter_code
_entity_poly.pdbx_strand_id
1 'polypeptide(L)'
;MSADTASDPKRGIEGLMTSSTEREIKMQLQSNYAKTFRCVRQNERRLPYDIGYHLIQRDDGTFIYGFEIVQEKGNGRLASGATTLDFRGSLEEAERYLVNKLELIVEGLPESWESDRYKNRKETDESAVKHAWLIRSIFGYWPNFHDAEVLEVTLRRVNANGAWHTDMELVIRHSGQDNPAWNGHHAPCRITFFLEEVEGSGFTTENVSDPSWIYDLRFSHCDDGRIQVDLNPSTGLDILLYCRAATVTRIEP
;
A
#
# COMPACT_ATOMS: atom_id res chain seq x y z
N MET A 1 -3.03 -17.95 88.41
CA MET A 1 -2.75 -16.52 88.70
C MET A 1 -2.60 -15.80 87.37
N SER A 2 -3.21 -14.62 87.30
CA SER A 2 -3.65 -13.89 86.11
C SER A 2 -2.58 -13.01 85.43
N ALA A 3 -2.98 -12.48 84.26
CA ALA A 3 -2.53 -11.27 83.54
C ALA A 3 -1.18 -11.36 82.80
N ASP A 4 -1.12 -11.25 81.47
CA ASP A 4 -1.13 -10.05 80.58
C ASP A 4 0.26 -10.03 79.89
N THR A 5 0.50 -9.83 78.59
CA THR A 5 0.00 -8.82 77.63
C THR A 5 0.47 -9.16 76.19
N ALA A 6 -0.36 -8.75 75.24
CA ALA A 6 -0.18 -8.39 73.82
C ALA A 6 1.17 -8.59 73.08
N SER A 7 1.12 -9.25 71.91
CA SER A 7 1.51 -8.64 70.63
C SER A 7 0.91 -9.41 69.43
N ASP A 8 0.44 -8.63 68.46
CA ASP A 8 -0.51 -8.94 67.39
C ASP A 8 0.20 -9.45 66.10
N PRO A 9 -0.24 -10.54 65.44
CA PRO A 9 0.26 -10.94 64.13
C PRO A 9 -0.80 -10.72 63.05
N LYS A 10 -0.71 -9.62 62.29
CA LYS A 10 -1.46 -9.48 61.03
C LYS A 10 -0.57 -9.68 59.81
N ARG A 11 -0.54 -10.93 59.34
CA ARG A 11 -0.42 -11.23 57.91
C ARG A 11 -1.80 -11.11 57.30
N GLY A 12 -1.93 -10.26 56.29
CA GLY A 12 -3.13 -10.12 55.48
C GLY A 12 -2.75 -9.46 54.16
N ILE A 13 -2.65 -10.29 53.12
CA ILE A 13 -2.35 -9.95 51.74
C ILE A 13 -3.54 -9.18 51.18
N GLU A 14 -3.36 -7.99 50.63
CA GLU A 14 -4.29 -7.42 49.65
C GLU A 14 -3.71 -6.17 48.98
N GLY A 15 -3.82 -6.11 47.64
CA GLY A 15 -3.76 -4.85 46.89
C GLY A 15 -2.48 -4.54 46.11
N LEU A 16 -1.92 -5.48 45.34
CA LEU A 16 -1.13 -5.09 44.16
C LEU A 16 -2.11 -4.52 43.12
N MET A 17 -2.42 -3.22 43.20
CA MET A 17 -2.98 -2.51 42.05
C MET A 17 -1.88 -2.44 40.99
N THR A 18 -1.88 -3.41 40.07
CA THR A 18 -1.17 -3.25 38.81
C THR A 18 -1.88 -2.16 38.04
N SER A 19 -1.32 -0.95 38.05
CA SER A 19 -1.65 0.07 37.08
C SER A 19 -1.40 -0.52 35.70
N SER A 20 -2.46 -0.83 34.96
CA SER A 20 -2.38 -1.03 33.53
C SER A 20 -1.97 0.29 32.91
N THR A 21 -0.67 0.52 32.82
CA THR A 21 -0.13 1.42 31.80
C THR A 21 -0.53 0.79 30.47
N GLU A 22 -1.69 1.22 29.95
CA GLU A 22 -1.97 1.16 28.53
C GLU A 22 -0.78 1.83 27.85
N ARG A 23 0.17 1.02 27.38
CA ARG A 23 1.12 1.48 26.39
C ARG A 23 0.26 1.81 25.18
N GLU A 24 0.05 3.09 24.94
CA GLU A 24 -0.44 3.61 23.68
C GLU A 24 0.54 3.12 22.61
N ILE A 25 0.22 1.99 21.96
CA ILE A 25 0.97 1.49 20.82
C ILE A 25 0.61 2.40 19.66
N LYS A 26 1.31 3.53 19.58
CA LYS A 26 1.21 4.45 18.45
C LYS A 26 1.87 3.76 17.26
N MET A 27 1.09 3.07 16.42
CA MET A 27 1.61 2.56 15.16
C MET A 27 2.03 3.74 14.28
N GLN A 28 3.25 3.66 13.75
CA GLN A 28 3.79 4.69 12.87
C GLN A 28 3.15 4.56 11.49
N LEU A 29 2.57 5.66 11.01
CA LEU A 29 2.39 5.87 9.58
C LEU A 29 3.71 5.57 8.89
N GLN A 30 3.67 4.85 7.77
CA GLN A 30 4.89 4.45 7.07
C GLN A 30 5.62 5.66 6.50
N SER A 31 4.89 6.74 6.23
CA SER A 31 5.46 8.04 5.89
C SER A 31 5.28 9.06 7.02
N ASN A 32 6.26 9.97 7.15
CA ASN A 32 6.22 11.08 8.11
C ASN A 32 5.28 12.19 7.64
N TYR A 33 3.97 11.95 7.72
CA TYR A 33 2.97 12.97 7.41
C TYR A 33 2.95 14.06 8.49
N ALA A 34 2.94 15.32 8.05
CA ALA A 34 2.88 16.47 8.95
C ALA A 34 1.52 16.62 9.67
N LYS A 35 0.44 16.11 9.06
CA LYS A 35 -0.91 16.15 9.60
C LYS A 35 -1.43 14.73 9.80
N THR A 36 -1.94 14.46 10.99
CA THR A 36 -2.51 13.16 11.33
C THR A 36 -3.78 13.29 12.15
N PHE A 37 -4.72 12.37 12.00
CA PHE A 37 -5.91 12.27 12.82
C PHE A 37 -6.41 10.82 12.91
N ARG A 38 -7.26 10.54 13.89
CA ARG A 38 -7.85 9.21 14.10
C ARG A 38 -9.34 9.24 13.76
N CYS A 39 -9.77 8.30 12.92
CA CYS A 39 -11.16 8.09 12.55
C CYS A 39 -11.65 6.76 13.13
N VAL A 40 -12.85 6.74 13.71
CA VAL A 40 -13.52 5.50 14.14
C VAL A 40 -14.72 5.29 13.25
N ARG A 41 -14.74 4.16 12.56
CA ARG A 41 -15.80 3.83 11.62
C ARG A 41 -17.16 3.73 12.32
N GLN A 42 -18.22 4.18 11.66
CA GLN A 42 -19.59 4.17 12.18
C GLN A 42 -20.33 2.85 11.89
N ASN A 43 -19.60 1.75 11.65
CA ASN A 43 -20.18 0.41 11.48
C ASN A 43 -20.24 -0.36 12.81
N GLU A 44 -20.88 -1.54 12.81
CA GLU A 44 -21.06 -2.36 14.02
C GLU A 44 -19.74 -2.70 14.73
N ARG A 45 -18.65 -2.86 13.97
CA ARG A 45 -17.32 -3.22 14.50
C ARG A 45 -16.57 -2.04 15.11
N ARG A 46 -16.97 -0.79 14.83
CA ARG A 46 -16.37 0.45 15.35
C ARG A 46 -14.84 0.47 15.30
N LEU A 47 -14.27 0.05 14.17
CA LEU A 47 -12.82 -0.10 14.05
C LEU A 47 -12.12 1.27 13.98
N PRO A 48 -11.00 1.47 14.70
CA PRO A 48 -10.21 2.68 14.62
C PRO A 48 -9.21 2.64 13.46
N TYR A 49 -8.97 3.81 12.86
CA TYR A 49 -8.02 4.04 11.78
C TYR A 49 -7.19 5.28 12.07
N ASP A 50 -5.87 5.20 11.93
CA ASP A 50 -4.99 6.36 11.97
C ASP A 50 -4.75 6.84 10.54
N ILE A 51 -4.84 8.15 10.33
CA ILE A 51 -4.80 8.77 9.01
C ILE A 51 -3.70 9.82 9.02
N GLY A 52 -2.77 9.71 8.08
CA GLY A 52 -1.76 10.72 7.78
C GLY A 52 -2.06 11.38 6.45
N TYR A 53 -1.84 12.69 6.33
CA TYR A 53 -1.95 13.37 5.04
C TYR A 53 -1.05 14.61 4.93
N HIS A 54 -0.82 15.02 3.69
CA HIS A 54 -0.30 16.32 3.31
C HIS A 54 -1.28 16.99 2.34
N LEU A 55 -1.32 18.32 2.37
CA LEU A 55 -2.09 19.13 1.44
C LEU A 55 -1.24 20.34 1.06
N ILE A 56 -1.03 20.54 -0.23
CA ILE A 56 -0.20 21.60 -0.78
C ILE A 56 -1.02 22.34 -1.83
N GLN A 57 -0.95 23.67 -1.84
CA GLN A 57 -1.49 24.49 -2.92
C GLN A 57 -0.35 24.87 -3.88
N ARG A 58 -0.55 24.64 -5.18
CA ARG A 58 0.36 25.10 -6.23
C ARG A 58 0.12 26.57 -6.57
N ASP A 59 1.08 27.18 -7.26
CA ASP A 59 1.02 28.58 -7.71
C ASP A 59 -0.19 28.86 -8.63
N ASP A 60 -0.66 27.85 -9.35
CA ASP A 60 -1.85 27.92 -10.20
C ASP A 60 -3.18 27.80 -9.42
N GLY A 61 -3.10 27.69 -8.08
CA GLY A 61 -4.23 27.55 -7.18
C GLY A 61 -4.73 26.11 -6.99
N THR A 62 -4.18 25.13 -7.70
CA THR A 62 -4.56 23.72 -7.60
C THR A 62 -4.08 23.12 -6.28
N PHE A 63 -4.94 22.32 -5.65
CA PHE A 63 -4.58 21.58 -4.45
C PHE A 63 -4.12 20.17 -4.79
N ILE A 64 -3.05 19.72 -4.17
CA ILE A 64 -2.57 18.33 -4.20
C ILE A 64 -2.51 17.82 -2.80
N TYR A 65 -3.03 16.60 -2.62
CA TYR A 65 -2.93 15.91 -1.36
C TYR A 65 -2.35 14.53 -1.57
N GLY A 66 -1.71 14.03 -0.52
CA GLY A 66 -1.39 12.63 -0.39
C GLY A 66 -1.71 12.17 1.01
N PHE A 67 -2.08 10.90 1.13
CA PHE A 67 -2.61 10.36 2.37
C PHE A 67 -2.23 8.90 2.56
N GLU A 68 -2.34 8.47 3.81
CA GLU A 68 -2.17 7.11 4.27
C GLU A 68 -3.22 6.84 5.35
N ILE A 69 -3.91 5.70 5.27
CA ILE A 69 -4.88 5.21 6.25
C ILE A 69 -4.37 3.86 6.74
N VAL A 70 -4.13 3.72 8.04
CA VAL A 70 -3.68 2.48 8.68
C VAL A 70 -4.69 2.06 9.75
N GLN A 71 -4.76 0.75 10.03
CA GLN A 71 -5.59 0.22 11.12
C GLN A 71 -4.73 -0.59 12.09
N GLU A 72 -4.93 -0.32 13.38
CA GLU A 72 -4.19 -0.91 14.50
C GLU A 72 -4.20 -2.46 14.50
N LYS A 73 -5.34 -3.09 14.14
CA LYS A 73 -5.47 -4.57 14.09
C LYS A 73 -4.96 -5.20 12.79
N GLY A 74 -4.76 -4.40 11.74
CA GLY A 74 -4.49 -4.89 10.39
C GLY A 74 -3.01 -5.11 10.08
N ASN A 75 -2.09 -4.65 10.94
CA ASN A 75 -0.63 -4.69 10.70
C ASN A 75 -0.23 -4.13 9.31
N GLY A 76 -1.01 -3.20 8.76
CA GLY A 76 -0.87 -2.77 7.38
C GLY A 76 -1.62 -1.49 7.02
N ARG A 77 -1.24 -0.94 5.87
CA ARG A 77 -1.82 0.23 5.24
C ARG A 77 -3.04 -0.15 4.42
N LEU A 78 -4.18 0.44 4.72
CA LEU A 78 -5.49 0.09 4.16
C LEU A 78 -5.90 0.95 2.98
N ALA A 79 -5.42 2.19 2.95
CA ALA A 79 -5.51 3.02 1.78
C ALA A 79 -4.35 4.01 1.79
N SER A 80 -3.96 4.43 0.62
CA SER A 80 -3.08 5.56 0.43
C SER A 80 -3.41 6.20 -0.90
N GLY A 81 -2.71 7.28 -1.21
CA GLY A 81 -2.67 7.81 -2.56
C GLY A 81 -2.23 9.24 -2.52
N ALA A 82 -1.91 9.76 -3.70
CA ALA A 82 -1.65 11.17 -3.85
C ALA A 82 -2.20 11.62 -5.20
N THR A 83 -2.96 12.72 -5.20
CA THR A 83 -3.69 13.20 -6.37
C THR A 83 -4.12 14.66 -6.19
N THR A 84 -4.69 15.25 -7.24
CA THR A 84 -5.31 16.57 -7.17
C THR A 84 -6.59 16.53 -6.37
N LEU A 85 -6.77 17.50 -5.47
CA LEU A 85 -8.03 17.73 -4.78
C LEU A 85 -8.91 18.62 -5.65
N ASP A 86 -9.99 18.06 -6.21
CA ASP A 86 -10.99 18.83 -6.95
C ASP A 86 -11.81 19.71 -5.99
N PHE A 87 -11.24 20.86 -5.66
CA PHE A 87 -11.81 21.82 -4.73
C PHE A 87 -11.37 23.24 -5.10
N ARG A 88 -12.29 24.21 -4.91
CA ARG A 88 -12.00 25.64 -5.07
C ARG A 88 -12.38 26.36 -3.79
N GLY A 89 -11.45 27.14 -3.26
CA GLY A 89 -11.64 27.91 -2.03
C GLY A 89 -10.31 28.19 -1.35
N SER A 90 -10.36 28.55 -0.07
CA SER A 90 -9.16 28.73 0.73
C SER A 90 -8.49 27.40 1.07
N LEU A 91 -7.21 27.44 1.46
CA LEU A 91 -6.49 26.26 1.94
C LEU A 91 -7.17 25.61 3.17
N GLU A 92 -7.74 26.42 4.06
CA GLU A 92 -8.46 25.94 5.25
C GLU A 92 -9.77 25.22 4.89
N GLU A 93 -10.47 25.70 3.87
CA GLU A 93 -11.67 25.04 3.35
C GLU A 93 -11.31 23.75 2.61
N ALA A 94 -10.24 23.77 1.82
CA ALA A 94 -9.71 22.58 1.14
C ALA A 94 -9.29 21.50 2.14
N GLU A 95 -8.67 21.88 3.26
CA GLU A 95 -8.29 20.96 4.32
C GLU A 95 -9.50 20.30 5.00
N ARG A 96 -10.52 21.09 5.37
CA ARG A 96 -11.76 20.52 5.94
C ARG A 96 -12.46 19.59 4.95
N TYR A 97 -12.49 19.98 3.67
CA TYR A 97 -13.04 19.14 2.61
C TYR A 97 -12.27 17.82 2.47
N LEU A 98 -10.94 17.87 2.49
CA LEU A 98 -10.08 16.68 2.45
C LEU A 98 -10.32 15.76 3.65
N VAL A 99 -10.38 16.29 4.88
CA VAL A 99 -10.63 15.48 6.08
C VAL A 99 -11.96 14.73 5.95
N ASN A 100 -13.04 15.41 5.57
CA ASN A 100 -14.35 14.76 5.35
C ASN A 100 -14.26 13.68 4.26
N LYS A 101 -13.51 13.94 3.18
CA LYS A 101 -13.29 12.95 2.10
C LYS A 101 -12.56 11.70 2.61
N LEU A 102 -11.53 11.87 3.44
CA LEU A 102 -10.78 10.76 4.03
C LEU A 102 -11.62 9.94 5.01
N GLU A 103 -12.50 10.58 5.79
CA GLU A 103 -13.47 9.88 6.64
C GLU A 103 -14.46 9.05 5.80
N LEU A 104 -14.98 9.59 4.70
CA LEU A 104 -15.85 8.85 3.79
C LEU A 104 -15.13 7.65 3.15
N ILE A 105 -13.84 7.77 2.84
CA ILE A 105 -13.04 6.63 2.38
C ILE A 105 -13.01 5.53 3.45
N VAL A 106 -12.75 5.89 4.72
CA VAL A 106 -12.76 4.92 5.83
C VAL A 106 -14.10 4.20 5.96
N GLU A 107 -15.21 4.93 5.84
CA GLU A 107 -16.56 4.34 5.90
C GLU A 107 -16.83 3.36 4.74
N GLY A 108 -16.25 3.64 3.57
CA GLY A 108 -16.35 2.82 2.37
C GLY A 108 -15.42 1.60 2.32
N LEU A 109 -14.44 1.48 3.22
CA LEU A 109 -13.52 0.34 3.22
C LEU A 109 -14.27 -0.98 3.47
N PRO A 110 -14.12 -2.03 2.62
CA PRO A 110 -14.62 -3.36 2.90
C PRO A 110 -14.33 -3.88 4.31
N GLU A 111 -15.32 -4.55 4.92
CA GLU A 111 -15.16 -5.12 6.27
C GLU A 111 -14.25 -6.35 6.29
N SER A 112 -14.03 -6.96 5.12
CA SER A 112 -13.24 -8.18 4.90
C SER A 112 -11.79 -7.92 4.44
N TRP A 113 -11.27 -6.68 4.51
CA TRP A 113 -9.90 -6.33 4.10
C TRP A 113 -8.78 -7.00 4.90
N GLU A 114 -9.10 -7.90 5.82
CA GLU A 114 -8.20 -8.98 6.25
C GLU A 114 -7.91 -9.97 5.12
N SER A 115 -7.75 -9.53 3.87
CA SER A 115 -7.34 -10.45 2.82
C SER A 115 -5.96 -10.97 3.19
N ASP A 116 -5.83 -12.29 3.28
CA ASP A 116 -4.57 -12.99 3.43
C ASP A 116 -3.52 -12.48 2.43
N ARG A 117 -3.95 -11.89 1.30
CA ARG A 117 -3.12 -11.13 0.38
C ARG A 117 -2.15 -10.21 1.13
N TYR A 118 -2.60 -9.24 1.91
CA TYR A 118 -1.71 -8.24 2.54
C TYR A 118 -0.90 -8.79 3.72
N LYS A 119 -1.48 -9.70 4.50
CA LYS A 119 -0.78 -10.34 5.64
C LYS A 119 0.29 -11.34 5.18
N ASN A 120 0.11 -11.95 4.00
CA ASN A 120 1.00 -12.98 3.45
C ASN A 120 1.60 -12.57 2.09
N ARG A 121 1.80 -11.27 1.83
CA ARG A 121 2.46 -10.85 0.58
C ARG A 121 3.84 -11.44 0.53
N LYS A 122 4.10 -12.21 -0.52
CA LYS A 122 5.44 -12.69 -0.81
C LYS A 122 6.32 -11.49 -1.15
N GLU A 123 7.56 -11.51 -0.68
CA GLU A 123 8.58 -10.59 -1.16
C GLU A 123 8.87 -10.87 -2.64
N THR A 124 9.40 -9.87 -3.33
CA THR A 124 9.83 -10.09 -4.71
C THR A 124 10.92 -11.14 -4.76
N ASP A 125 10.73 -12.11 -5.65
CA ASP A 125 11.77 -12.98 -6.18
C ASP A 125 12.11 -12.52 -7.59
N GLU A 126 13.24 -11.86 -7.75
CA GLU A 126 13.69 -11.35 -9.07
C GLU A 126 13.89 -12.46 -10.09
N SER A 127 14.17 -13.69 -9.64
CA SER A 127 14.35 -14.83 -10.55
C SER A 127 13.05 -15.26 -11.23
N ALA A 128 11.90 -14.84 -10.69
CA ALA A 128 10.59 -15.00 -11.31
C ALA A 128 10.45 -14.19 -12.62
N VAL A 129 11.29 -13.18 -12.84
CA VAL A 129 11.20 -12.30 -14.01
C VAL A 129 12.36 -12.56 -14.97
N LYS A 130 12.03 -13.08 -16.16
CA LYS A 130 13.01 -13.23 -17.24
C LYS A 130 13.52 -11.86 -17.68
N HIS A 131 14.83 -11.80 -17.90
CA HIS A 131 15.55 -10.56 -18.25
C HIS A 131 15.48 -9.45 -17.18
N ALA A 132 15.24 -9.80 -15.91
CA ALA A 132 15.35 -8.86 -14.78
C ALA A 132 16.68 -8.08 -14.74
N TRP A 133 17.76 -8.67 -15.27
CA TRP A 133 19.07 -8.04 -15.39
C TRP A 133 19.05 -6.72 -16.19
N LEU A 134 18.09 -6.51 -17.09
CA LEU A 134 17.93 -5.25 -17.83
C LEU A 134 17.56 -4.07 -16.91
N ILE A 135 16.77 -4.33 -15.87
CA ILE A 135 16.40 -3.32 -14.89
C ILE A 135 17.63 -2.95 -14.07
N ARG A 136 18.39 -3.97 -13.62
CA ARG A 136 19.63 -3.76 -12.87
C ARG A 136 20.70 -3.05 -13.68
N SER A 137 20.80 -3.25 -15.00
CA SER A 137 21.79 -2.55 -15.82
C SER A 137 21.51 -1.06 -15.94
N ILE A 138 20.25 -0.62 -15.75
CA ILE A 138 19.84 0.79 -15.81
C ILE A 138 19.88 1.44 -14.44
N PHE A 139 19.31 0.79 -13.42
CA PHE A 139 19.17 1.39 -12.09
C PHE A 139 20.28 0.97 -11.11
N GLY A 140 21.00 -0.11 -11.38
CA GLY A 140 22.00 -0.70 -10.47
C GLY A 140 21.43 -1.60 -9.38
N TYR A 141 20.10 -1.62 -9.22
CA TYR A 141 19.36 -2.43 -8.25
C TYR A 141 18.04 -2.92 -8.85
N TRP A 142 17.31 -3.75 -8.10
CA TRP A 142 15.93 -4.05 -8.41
C TRP A 142 15.02 -3.09 -7.61
N PRO A 143 14.28 -2.19 -8.27
CA PRO A 143 13.39 -1.26 -7.62
C PRO A 143 12.16 -1.97 -7.03
N ASN A 144 11.64 -1.42 -5.93
CA ASN A 144 10.32 -1.81 -5.45
C ASN A 144 9.20 -1.16 -6.28
N PHE A 145 9.58 -0.21 -7.16
CA PHE A 145 8.71 0.57 -8.03
C PHE A 145 7.78 1.52 -7.28
N HIS A 146 8.14 1.90 -6.05
CA HIS A 146 7.45 2.95 -5.31
C HIS A 146 7.45 4.26 -6.12
N ASP A 147 6.30 4.90 -6.17
CA ASP A 147 6.03 6.11 -6.95
C ASP A 147 6.23 5.95 -8.48
N ALA A 148 6.44 4.73 -8.98
CA ALA A 148 6.36 4.46 -10.41
C ALA A 148 4.91 4.61 -10.88
N GLU A 149 4.71 4.91 -12.15
CA GLU A 149 3.37 5.15 -12.71
C GLU A 149 3.00 4.06 -13.70
N VAL A 150 1.83 3.44 -13.54
CA VAL A 150 1.25 2.59 -14.57
C VAL A 150 0.79 3.46 -15.73
N LEU A 151 1.37 3.24 -16.91
CA LEU A 151 1.06 3.98 -18.13
C LEU A 151 0.07 3.23 -19.01
N GLU A 152 0.20 1.92 -19.08
CA GLU A 152 -0.61 1.08 -19.96
C GLU A 152 -0.77 -0.33 -19.38
N VAL A 153 -1.97 -0.88 -19.51
CA VAL A 153 -2.26 -2.30 -19.36
C VAL A 153 -2.97 -2.78 -20.61
N THR A 154 -2.36 -3.72 -21.33
CA THR A 154 -2.91 -4.27 -22.56
C THR A 154 -3.22 -5.75 -22.36
N LEU A 155 -4.46 -6.17 -22.59
CA LEU A 155 -4.86 -7.58 -22.56
C LEU A 155 -5.08 -8.08 -23.99
N ARG A 156 -4.51 -9.25 -24.31
CA ARG A 156 -4.60 -9.84 -25.65
C ARG A 156 -5.04 -11.29 -25.54
N ARG A 157 -6.10 -11.66 -26.28
CA ARG A 157 -6.46 -13.07 -26.43
C ARG A 157 -5.62 -13.71 -27.52
N VAL A 158 -4.97 -14.81 -27.18
CA VAL A 158 -4.08 -15.56 -28.07
C VAL A 158 -4.60 -16.98 -28.19
N ASN A 159 -4.58 -17.52 -29.41
CA ASN A 159 -4.83 -18.94 -29.66
C ASN A 159 -3.48 -19.60 -29.97
N ALA A 160 -3.05 -20.51 -29.09
CA ALA A 160 -1.88 -21.34 -29.32
C ALA A 160 -2.31 -22.81 -29.32
N ASN A 161 -2.03 -23.51 -30.42
CA ASN A 161 -2.33 -24.93 -30.58
C ASN A 161 -3.79 -25.32 -30.28
N GLY A 162 -4.75 -24.43 -30.58
CA GLY A 162 -6.18 -24.67 -30.34
C GLY A 162 -6.66 -24.33 -28.93
N ALA A 163 -5.77 -23.93 -28.02
CA ALA A 163 -6.12 -23.44 -26.69
C ALA A 163 -6.09 -21.90 -26.68
N TRP A 164 -7.18 -21.30 -26.18
CA TRP A 164 -7.25 -19.87 -25.95
C TRP A 164 -6.68 -19.52 -24.59
N HIS A 165 -5.82 -18.51 -24.55
CA HIS A 165 -5.36 -17.89 -23.31
C HIS A 165 -5.33 -16.37 -23.47
N THR A 166 -5.05 -15.67 -22.37
CA THR A 166 -4.88 -14.23 -22.35
C THR A 166 -3.44 -13.92 -21.99
N ASP A 167 -2.80 -13.03 -22.73
CA ASP A 167 -1.53 -12.41 -22.36
C ASP A 167 -1.77 -10.98 -21.89
N MET A 168 -0.85 -10.46 -21.09
CA MET A 168 -0.89 -9.08 -20.60
C MET A 168 0.45 -8.37 -20.82
N GLU A 169 0.39 -7.14 -21.31
CA GLU A 169 1.50 -6.18 -21.20
C GLU A 169 1.19 -5.16 -20.12
N LEU A 170 2.15 -4.93 -19.23
CA LEU A 170 2.12 -3.88 -18.21
C LEU A 170 3.27 -2.91 -18.50
N VAL A 171 2.95 -1.66 -18.77
CA VAL A 171 3.93 -0.60 -19.00
C VAL A 171 3.93 0.35 -17.83
N ILE A 172 5.10 0.57 -17.23
CA ILE A 172 5.28 1.51 -16.12
C ILE A 172 6.32 2.57 -16.45
N ARG A 173 6.24 3.75 -15.83
CA ARG A 173 7.27 4.79 -15.82
C ARG A 173 7.97 4.82 -14.48
N HIS A 174 9.29 4.71 -14.47
CA HIS A 174 10.10 4.75 -13.26
C HIS A 174 11.38 5.56 -13.46
N SER A 175 11.75 6.38 -12.48
CA SER A 175 12.89 7.33 -12.55
C SER A 175 13.91 7.11 -11.43
N GLY A 176 13.91 5.93 -10.78
CA GLY A 176 14.79 5.64 -9.64
C GLY A 176 14.40 6.35 -8.35
N GLN A 177 13.22 6.98 -8.29
CA GLN A 177 12.77 7.77 -7.14
C GLN A 177 12.54 6.96 -5.85
N ASP A 178 12.53 5.63 -5.95
CA ASP A 178 12.40 4.71 -4.80
C ASP A 178 13.75 4.41 -4.13
N ASN A 179 14.88 4.82 -4.71
CA ASN A 179 16.20 4.64 -4.12
C ASN A 179 16.45 5.69 -3.03
N PRO A 180 16.73 5.31 -1.76
CA PRO A 180 17.07 6.28 -0.72
C PRO A 180 18.33 7.10 -1.00
N ALA A 181 19.23 6.59 -1.83
CA ALA A 181 20.44 7.28 -2.29
C ALA A 181 20.20 8.09 -3.59
N TRP A 182 18.95 8.23 -4.03
CA TRP A 182 18.59 8.98 -5.23
C TRP A 182 18.97 10.45 -5.09
N ASN A 183 19.63 10.98 -6.11
CA ASN A 183 20.09 12.37 -6.18
C ASN A 183 19.35 13.18 -7.26
N GLY A 184 18.25 12.65 -7.82
CA GLY A 184 17.41 13.35 -8.79
C GLY A 184 17.85 13.23 -10.26
N HIS A 185 18.86 12.43 -10.59
CA HIS A 185 19.51 12.47 -11.92
C HIS A 185 19.16 11.32 -12.89
N HIS A 186 18.26 10.40 -12.56
CA HIS A 186 17.84 9.37 -13.50
C HIS A 186 16.74 9.90 -14.43
N ALA A 187 16.99 9.81 -15.74
CA ALA A 187 15.94 10.04 -16.73
C ALA A 187 14.80 9.03 -16.48
N PRO A 188 13.53 9.47 -16.47
CA PRO A 188 12.39 8.55 -16.40
C PRO A 188 12.52 7.50 -17.50
N CYS A 189 12.27 6.24 -17.18
CA CYS A 189 12.28 5.14 -18.12
C CYS A 189 10.91 4.47 -18.17
N ARG A 190 10.45 4.12 -19.36
CA ARG A 190 9.32 3.22 -19.59
C ARG A 190 9.82 1.78 -19.55
N ILE A 191 9.26 0.97 -18.66
CA ILE A 191 9.58 -0.45 -18.49
C ILE A 191 8.34 -1.25 -18.92
N THR A 192 8.52 -2.19 -19.84
CA THR A 192 7.45 -3.08 -20.32
C THR A 192 7.66 -4.48 -19.79
N PHE A 193 6.68 -4.97 -19.04
CA PHE A 193 6.57 -6.36 -18.61
C PHE A 193 5.56 -7.08 -19.50
N PHE A 194 5.95 -8.23 -20.03
CA PHE A 194 5.06 -9.16 -20.72
C PHE A 194 4.77 -10.35 -19.80
N LEU A 195 3.49 -10.65 -19.63
CA LEU A 195 2.97 -11.69 -18.77
C LEU A 195 2.21 -12.70 -19.64
N GLU A 196 2.75 -13.91 -19.75
CA GLU A 196 2.23 -14.98 -20.60
C GLU A 196 1.16 -15.78 -19.86
N GLU A 197 0.07 -16.10 -20.54
CA GLU A 197 -1.01 -16.96 -20.04
C GLU A 197 -1.49 -16.50 -18.64
N VAL A 198 -1.96 -15.26 -18.57
CA VAL A 198 -2.46 -14.68 -17.33
C VAL A 198 -3.79 -15.30 -16.91
N GLU A 199 -3.87 -15.61 -15.64
CA GLU A 199 -5.07 -16.04 -14.92
C GLU A 199 -5.14 -15.21 -13.64
N GLY A 200 -6.23 -14.53 -13.37
CA GLY A 200 -6.27 -13.57 -12.26
C GLY A 200 -7.63 -13.44 -11.61
N SER A 201 -7.58 -13.22 -10.30
CA SER A 201 -8.74 -13.11 -9.40
C SER A 201 -9.13 -11.66 -9.08
N GLY A 202 -8.34 -10.66 -9.53
CA GLY A 202 -8.61 -9.24 -9.30
C GLY A 202 -7.91 -8.33 -10.30
N PHE A 203 -8.70 -7.77 -11.23
CA PHE A 203 -8.37 -6.61 -12.04
C PHE A 203 -9.56 -5.65 -11.90
N THR A 204 -9.41 -4.61 -11.06
CA THR A 204 -10.49 -3.66 -10.81
C THR A 204 -10.20 -2.33 -11.49
N THR A 205 -11.19 -1.83 -12.24
CA THR A 205 -11.13 -0.50 -12.83
C THR A 205 -11.79 0.57 -11.95
N GLU A 206 -12.32 0.18 -10.78
CA GLU A 206 -13.15 1.05 -9.93
C GLU A 206 -12.38 2.25 -9.37
N ASN A 207 -11.05 2.14 -9.27
CA ASN A 207 -10.17 3.20 -8.76
C ASN A 207 -9.13 3.68 -9.79
N VAL A 208 -9.37 3.48 -11.10
CA VAL A 208 -8.45 3.94 -12.14
C VAL A 208 -8.47 5.46 -12.22
N SER A 209 -7.50 6.09 -11.55
CA SER A 209 -7.26 7.52 -11.52
C SER A 209 -5.96 7.87 -12.25
N ASP A 210 -5.92 9.09 -12.78
CA ASP A 210 -4.69 9.71 -13.28
C ASP A 210 -4.18 10.70 -12.19
N PRO A 211 -2.95 10.52 -11.66
CA PRO A 211 -1.98 9.48 -12.00
C PRO A 211 -2.25 8.12 -11.31
N SER A 212 -1.81 7.04 -11.97
CA SER A 212 -1.85 5.67 -11.46
C SER A 212 -0.50 5.27 -10.85
N TRP A 213 -0.23 5.75 -9.63
CA TRP A 213 1.01 5.48 -8.91
C TRP A 213 1.03 4.14 -8.19
N ILE A 214 2.18 3.48 -8.27
CA ILE A 214 2.49 2.20 -7.66
C ILE A 214 3.04 2.46 -6.26
N TYR A 215 2.55 1.69 -5.29
CA TYR A 215 3.19 1.63 -3.98
C TYR A 215 4.33 0.63 -3.99
N ASP A 216 4.04 -0.58 -4.44
CA ASP A 216 5.04 -1.57 -4.80
C ASP A 216 4.49 -2.50 -5.89
N LEU A 217 5.41 -3.09 -6.64
CA LEU A 217 5.13 -4.12 -7.63
C LEU A 217 5.99 -5.34 -7.32
N ARG A 218 5.33 -6.48 -7.06
CA ARG A 218 6.00 -7.71 -6.64
C ARG A 218 5.79 -8.85 -7.62
N PHE A 219 6.83 -9.66 -7.77
CA PHE A 219 6.83 -10.89 -8.55
C PHE A 219 7.31 -12.03 -7.67
N SER A 220 6.60 -13.16 -7.62
CA SER A 220 7.03 -14.29 -6.79
C SER A 220 6.64 -15.63 -7.39
N HIS A 221 7.48 -16.64 -7.22
CA HIS A 221 7.15 -18.00 -7.60
C HIS A 221 6.04 -18.58 -6.70
N CYS A 222 5.11 -19.30 -7.34
CA CYS A 222 4.12 -20.13 -6.68
C CYS A 222 4.53 -21.61 -6.72
N ASP A 223 4.00 -22.39 -5.77
CA ASP A 223 4.31 -23.82 -5.65
C ASP A 223 3.80 -24.63 -6.85
N ASP A 224 2.82 -24.10 -7.58
CA ASP A 224 2.28 -24.67 -8.82
C ASP A 224 3.10 -24.30 -10.08
N GLY A 225 4.23 -23.62 -9.91
CA GLY A 225 5.13 -23.20 -10.98
C GLY A 225 4.71 -21.93 -11.71
N ARG A 226 3.56 -21.31 -11.36
CA ARG A 226 3.19 -19.98 -11.88
C ARG A 226 3.95 -18.88 -11.15
N ILE A 227 3.85 -17.67 -11.69
CA ILE A 227 4.37 -16.46 -11.09
C ILE A 227 3.18 -15.61 -10.65
N GLN A 228 3.13 -15.26 -9.37
CA GLN A 228 2.21 -14.26 -8.87
C GLN A 228 2.77 -12.87 -9.17
N VAL A 229 1.92 -12.03 -9.76
CA VAL A 229 2.17 -10.61 -9.96
C VAL A 229 1.20 -9.83 -9.09
N ASP A 230 1.75 -9.06 -8.16
CA ASP A 230 0.99 -8.28 -7.19
C ASP A 230 1.42 -6.81 -7.30
N LEU A 231 0.60 -6.01 -7.99
CA LEU A 231 0.73 -4.57 -8.04
C LEU A 231 -0.21 -3.98 -7.01
N ASN A 232 0.38 -3.37 -5.98
CA ASN A 232 -0.36 -2.62 -4.99
C ASN A 232 -0.29 -1.14 -5.33
N PRO A 233 -1.42 -0.48 -5.66
CA PRO A 233 -1.41 0.91 -6.03
C PRO A 233 -1.26 1.80 -4.79
N SER A 234 -0.52 2.88 -4.96
CA SER A 234 -0.77 4.09 -4.16
C SER A 234 -2.05 4.76 -4.66
N THR A 235 -2.30 4.80 -5.97
CA THR A 235 -3.54 5.30 -6.59
C THR A 235 -3.68 4.63 -7.96
N GLY A 236 -4.90 4.37 -8.44
CA GLY A 236 -5.08 3.74 -9.75
C GLY A 236 -5.36 2.23 -9.68
N LEU A 237 -4.66 1.49 -10.54
CA LEU A 237 -4.91 0.07 -10.83
C LEU A 237 -4.39 -0.86 -9.72
N ASP A 238 -5.29 -1.66 -9.14
CA ASP A 238 -4.94 -2.81 -8.30
C ASP A 238 -4.94 -4.08 -9.16
N ILE A 239 -3.81 -4.79 -9.16
CA ILE A 239 -3.62 -6.02 -9.94
C ILE A 239 -3.12 -7.14 -9.03
N LEU A 240 -3.90 -8.22 -8.94
CA LEU A 240 -3.46 -9.51 -8.45
C LEU A 240 -3.80 -10.60 -9.44
N LEU A 241 -2.76 -11.13 -10.08
CA LEU A 241 -2.88 -12.19 -11.07
C LEU A 241 -1.71 -13.17 -10.98
N TYR A 242 -1.86 -14.26 -11.71
CA TYR A 242 -0.88 -15.31 -11.90
C TYR A 242 -0.59 -15.43 -13.39
N CYS A 243 0.65 -15.72 -13.74
CA CYS A 243 1.04 -15.95 -15.13
C CYS A 243 1.98 -17.15 -15.23
N ARG A 244 2.07 -17.74 -16.42
CA ARG A 244 3.04 -18.81 -16.69
C ARG A 244 4.48 -18.27 -16.72
N ALA A 245 4.66 -17.07 -17.26
CA ALA A 245 5.96 -16.41 -17.35
C ALA A 245 5.82 -14.88 -17.24
N ALA A 246 6.76 -14.24 -16.57
CA ALA A 246 6.93 -12.79 -16.58
C ALA A 246 8.28 -12.45 -17.24
N THR A 247 8.30 -11.49 -18.16
CA THR A 247 9.50 -11.10 -18.90
C THR A 247 9.59 -9.59 -19.02
N VAL A 248 10.77 -9.00 -18.76
CA VAL A 248 11.06 -7.63 -19.20
C VAL A 248 11.36 -7.67 -20.70
N THR A 249 10.48 -7.08 -21.50
CA THR A 249 10.61 -7.07 -22.97
C THR A 249 11.25 -5.80 -23.50
N ARG A 250 11.10 -4.68 -22.78
CA ARG A 250 11.58 -3.37 -23.24
C ARG A 250 11.85 -2.45 -22.06
N ILE A 251 12.94 -1.68 -22.15
CA ILE A 251 13.15 -0.49 -21.31
C ILE A 251 13.60 0.66 -22.21
N GLU A 252 12.93 1.80 -22.09
CA GLU A 252 13.14 2.99 -22.94
C GLU A 252 13.20 4.26 -22.11
N PRO A 253 13.89 5.31 -22.57
CA PRO A 253 13.75 6.66 -22.01
C PRO A 253 12.35 7.27 -22.21
#